data_AF-A0A964L9G3-F1
#
_entry.id   AF-A0A964L9G3-F1
#
_cell.length_a   1.000
_cell.length_b   1.000
_cell.length_c   1.000
_cell.angle_alpha   90.00
_cell.angle_beta   90.00
_cell.angle_gamma   90.00
#
_symmetry.space_group_name_H-M   'P 1'
#
loop_
_entity.id
_entity.type
_entity.pdbx_description
1 polymer ?
#
loop_
_entity_poly.entity_id
_entity_poly.type
_entity_poly.pdbx_seq_one_letter_code
_entity_poly.pdbx_strand_id
1 'polypeptide(L)'
;MFLYYQFNREDFEKHYHQRSNVESVFSMVKAKFRDNVRSKCDVAMKNEVLCKFLCHNICCVIMSQIELGIEADFWKDGSTPAVNLFPTRT
;
A
#
# COMPACT_ATOMS: atom_id res chain seq x y z
N MET A 1 21.77 -19.81 3.80
CA MET A 1 20.37 -19.78 3.31
C MET A 1 20.02 -20.97 2.41
N PHE A 2 20.94 -21.43 1.54
CA PHE A 2 20.69 -22.51 0.58
C PHE A 2 20.21 -23.84 1.20
N LEU A 3 20.88 -24.35 2.25
CA LEU A 3 20.48 -25.62 2.90
C LEU A 3 19.12 -25.52 3.61
N TYR A 4 18.82 -24.39 4.26
CA TYR A 4 17.53 -24.16 4.93
C TYR A 4 16.36 -24.06 3.93
N TYR A 5 16.59 -23.41 2.78
CA TYR A 5 15.65 -23.38 1.65
C TYR A 5 15.39 -24.78 1.07
N GLN A 6 16.41 -25.64 1.01
CA GLN A 6 16.31 -26.96 0.39
C GLN A 6 15.54 -27.97 1.26
N PHE A 7 15.61 -27.85 2.59
CA PHE A 7 14.96 -28.78 3.52
C PHE A 7 13.59 -28.30 4.05
N ASN A 8 13.29 -27.00 4.01
CA ASN A 8 12.03 -26.42 4.53
C ASN A 8 11.43 -25.41 3.55
N ARG A 9 11.31 -25.81 2.28
CA ARG A 9 11.00 -24.90 1.17
C ARG A 9 9.64 -24.18 1.33
N GLU A 10 8.59 -24.90 1.71
CA GLU A 10 7.24 -24.32 1.83
C GLU A 10 7.17 -23.22 2.92
N ASP A 11 7.76 -23.47 4.09
CA ASP A 11 7.77 -22.48 5.18
C ASP A 11 8.72 -21.32 4.89
N PHE A 12 9.82 -21.60 4.17
CA PHE A 12 10.75 -20.57 3.71
C PHE A 12 10.09 -19.64 2.69
N GLU A 13 9.41 -20.19 1.68
CA GLU A 13 8.72 -19.41 0.63
C GLU A 13 7.67 -18.49 1.23
N LYS A 14 6.81 -18.99 2.15
CA LYS A 14 5.78 -18.18 2.83
C LYS A 14 6.33 -16.93 3.52
N HIS A 15 7.44 -17.05 4.24
CA HIS A 15 8.05 -15.92 4.94
C HIS A 15 8.88 -15.03 3.99
N TYR A 16 9.53 -15.62 2.99
CA TYR A 16 10.39 -14.90 2.05
C TYR A 16 9.59 -14.01 1.09
N HIS A 17 8.38 -14.42 0.69
CA HIS A 17 7.50 -13.60 -0.15
C HIS A 17 7.15 -12.24 0.47
N GLN A 18 6.98 -12.18 1.79
CA GLN A 18 6.67 -10.92 2.48
C GLN A 18 7.83 -9.93 2.38
N ARG A 19 9.07 -10.40 2.44
CA ARG A 19 10.26 -9.56 2.26
C ARG A 19 10.34 -9.00 0.84
N SER A 20 10.15 -9.86 -0.17
CA SER A 20 10.18 -9.42 -1.57
C SER A 20 9.10 -8.38 -1.86
N ASN A 21 7.92 -8.52 -1.26
CA ASN A 21 6.84 -7.53 -1.40
C ASN A 21 7.24 -6.17 -0.84
N VAL A 22 7.84 -6.15 0.36
CA VAL A 22 8.33 -4.91 0.97
C VAL A 22 9.40 -4.25 0.09
N GLU A 23 10.41 -5.01 -0.36
CA GLU A 23 11.48 -4.48 -1.23
C GLU A 23 10.92 -3.88 -2.53
N SER A 24 9.93 -4.54 -3.15
CA SER A 24 9.23 -4.03 -4.33
C SER A 24 8.50 -2.71 -4.05
N VAL A 25 7.78 -2.59 -2.93
CA VAL A 25 7.10 -1.34 -2.53
C VAL A 25 8.12 -0.21 -2.32
N PHE A 26 9.23 -0.47 -1.63
CA PHE A 26 10.28 0.53 -1.46
C PHE A 26 10.86 0.99 -2.81
N SER A 27 11.04 0.08 -3.77
CA SER A 27 11.48 0.42 -5.13
C SER A 27 10.46 1.31 -5.86
N MET A 28 9.17 0.94 -5.82
CA MET A 28 8.09 1.70 -6.45
C MET A 28 7.95 3.11 -5.86
N VAL A 29 8.03 3.25 -4.53
CA VAL A 29 7.98 4.55 -3.83
C VAL A 29 9.15 5.42 -4.25
N LYS A 30 10.38 4.87 -4.29
CA LYS A 30 11.58 5.62 -4.70
C LYS A 30 11.54 5.99 -6.18
N ALA A 31 11.01 5.14 -7.04
CA ALA A 31 10.85 5.45 -8.47
C ALA A 31 9.90 6.64 -8.70
N LYS A 32 8.79 6.71 -7.96
CA LYS A 32 7.78 7.77 -8.12
C LYS A 32 8.10 9.06 -7.35
N PHE A 33 8.49 8.96 -6.08
CA PHE A 33 8.65 10.10 -5.17
C PHE A 33 10.11 10.43 -4.85
N ARG A 34 11.07 9.70 -5.42
CA ARG A 34 12.51 9.78 -5.14
C ARG A 34 12.84 9.41 -3.69
N ASP A 35 14.13 9.19 -3.46
CA ASP A 35 14.70 8.80 -2.17
C ASP A 35 15.06 9.99 -1.26
N ASN A 36 15.03 11.22 -1.79
CA ASN A 36 15.41 12.42 -1.06
C ASN A 36 14.45 12.76 0.10
N VAL A 37 15.00 13.15 1.25
CA VAL A 37 14.24 13.73 2.37
C VAL A 37 14.76 15.14 2.59
N ARG A 38 13.91 16.16 2.46
CA ARG A 38 14.33 17.57 2.50
C ARG A 38 14.22 18.19 3.90
N SER A 39 13.44 17.57 4.77
CA SER A 39 13.24 18.01 6.16
C SER A 39 14.53 17.93 6.98
N LYS A 40 14.72 18.86 7.91
CA LYS A 40 15.93 18.95 8.77
C LYS A 40 15.69 18.49 10.22
N CYS A 41 14.44 18.42 10.65
CA CYS A 41 14.06 17.92 11.97
C CYS A 41 13.73 16.43 11.88
N ASP A 42 14.19 15.62 12.83
CA ASP A 42 13.96 14.16 12.85
C ASP A 42 12.46 13.80 12.75
N VAL A 43 11.61 14.50 13.49
CA VAL A 43 10.14 14.30 13.44
C VAL A 43 9.60 14.62 12.05
N ALA A 44 10.05 15.72 11.45
CA ALA A 44 9.62 16.11 10.11
C ALA A 44 10.13 15.15 9.03
N MET A 45 11.36 14.63 9.16
CA MET A 45 11.92 13.63 8.25
C MET A 45 11.09 12.33 8.27
N LYS A 46 10.73 11.84 9.47
CA LYS A 46 9.87 10.67 9.63
C LYS A 46 8.50 10.89 8.99
N ASN A 47 7.88 12.04 9.27
CA ASN A 47 6.57 12.38 8.69
C ASN A 47 6.64 12.51 7.16
N GLU A 48 7.72 13.05 6.61
CA GLU A 48 7.94 13.15 5.16
C GLU A 48 7.98 11.76 4.50
N VAL A 49 8.74 10.83 5.09
CA VAL A 49 8.80 9.44 4.59
C VAL A 49 7.43 8.76 4.69
N LEU A 50 6.75 8.87 5.84
CA LEU A 50 5.41 8.29 6.03
C LEU A 50 4.40 8.86 5.03
N CYS A 51 4.46 10.16 4.75
CA CYS A 51 3.62 10.82 3.76
C CYS A 51 3.87 10.26 2.34
N LYS A 52 5.12 9.97 1.95
CA LYS A 52 5.42 9.32 0.66
C LYS A 52 4.74 7.95 0.52
N PHE A 53 4.71 7.16 1.59
CA PHE A 53 4.01 5.88 1.59
C PHE A 53 2.49 6.05 1.54
N LEU A 54 1.94 7.02 2.26
CA LEU A 54 0.52 7.35 2.17
C LEU A 54 0.12 7.74 0.74
N CYS A 55 0.90 8.62 0.10
CA CYS A 55 0.70 9.02 -1.29
C CYS A 55 0.83 7.84 -2.27
N HIS A 56 1.75 6.91 -2.03
CA HIS A 56 1.87 5.69 -2.83
C HIS A 56 0.61 4.83 -2.75
N ASN A 57 0.08 4.62 -1.54
CA ASN A 57 -1.14 3.84 -1.34
C ASN A 57 -2.34 4.48 -2.06
N ILE A 58 -2.47 5.81 -1.98
CA ILE A 58 -3.52 6.55 -2.71
C ILE A 58 -3.38 6.36 -4.22
N CYS A 59 -2.15 6.41 -4.76
CA CYS A 59 -1.91 6.13 -6.18
C CYS A 59 -2.38 4.72 -6.58
N CYS A 60 -2.12 3.72 -5.75
CA CYS A 60 -2.56 2.34 -6.00
C CYS A 60 -4.08 2.24 -5.99
N VAL A 61 -4.76 2.86 -5.02
CA VAL A 61 -6.23 2.88 -4.96
C VAL A 61 -6.83 3.53 -6.22
N ILE A 62 -6.30 4.69 -6.64
CA ILE A 62 -6.77 5.38 -7.85
C ILE A 62 -6.54 4.49 -9.09
N MET A 63 -5.38 3.85 -9.19
CA MET A 63 -5.08 2.93 -10.30
C MET A 63 -6.09 1.77 -10.33
N SER A 64 -6.30 1.10 -9.19
CA SER A 64 -7.26 0.00 -9.09
C SER A 64 -8.70 0.44 -9.36
N GLN A 65 -9.07 1.65 -8.95
CA GLN A 65 -10.37 2.23 -9.26
C GLN A 65 -10.57 2.34 -10.78
N ILE A 66 -9.58 2.90 -11.50
CA ILE A 66 -9.63 3.06 -12.95
C ILE A 66 -9.63 1.69 -13.65
N GLU A 67 -8.75 0.77 -13.23
CA GLU A 67 -8.62 -0.57 -13.83
C GLU A 67 -9.87 -1.43 -13.66
N LEU A 68 -10.56 -1.32 -12.52
CA LEU A 68 -11.80 -2.05 -12.25
C LEU A 68 -13.06 -1.34 -12.75
N GLY A 69 -12.93 -0.14 -13.33
CA GLY A 69 -14.07 0.66 -13.81
C GLY A 69 -15.02 1.09 -12.68
N ILE A 70 -14.49 1.31 -11.48
CA ILE A 70 -15.29 1.76 -10.32
C ILE A 70 -15.43 3.28 -10.40
N GLU A 71 -16.66 3.77 -10.54
CA GLU A 71 -16.93 5.20 -10.43
C GLU A 71 -16.72 5.65 -8.98
N ALA A 72 -15.93 6.71 -8.78
CA ALA A 72 -15.74 7.28 -7.45
C ALA A 72 -16.92 8.19 -7.09
N ASP A 73 -17.93 7.62 -6.43
CA ASP A 73 -19.00 8.40 -5.81
C ASP A 73 -18.54 8.93 -4.45
N PHE A 74 -18.00 10.14 -4.45
CA PHE A 74 -17.63 10.83 -3.22
C PHE A 74 -18.87 11.40 -2.56
N TRP A 75 -18.91 11.34 -1.22
CA TRP A 75 -20.03 11.87 -0.45
C TRP A 75 -20.23 13.35 -0.80
N LYS A 76 -21.38 13.69 -1.38
CA LYS A 76 -21.80 15.07 -1.55
C LYS A 76 -22.04 15.66 -0.16
N ASP A 77 -21.48 16.84 0.10
CA ASP A 77 -21.59 17.53 1.39
C ASP A 77 -23.05 17.50 1.89
N GLY A 78 -23.28 16.77 2.99
CA GLY A 78 -24.56 16.74 3.70
C GLY A 78 -25.49 15.54 3.45
N SER A 79 -25.20 14.63 2.52
CA SER A 79 -25.95 13.37 2.42
C SER A 79 -25.13 12.23 3.00
N THR A 80 -25.33 11.89 4.28
CA THR A 80 -24.91 10.59 4.80
C THR A 80 -25.71 9.51 4.06
N PRO A 81 -25.11 8.72 3.15
CA PRO A 81 -25.81 7.59 2.59
C PRO A 81 -25.94 6.56 3.71
N ALA A 82 -27.14 6.04 3.94
CA ALA A 82 -27.34 4.90 4.81
C ALA A 82 -26.58 3.71 4.21
N VAL A 83 -25.36 3.47 4.65
CA VAL A 83 -24.58 2.29 4.25
C VAL A 83 -25.25 1.10 4.93
N ASN A 84 -26.02 0.34 4.15
CA ASN A 84 -26.45 -1.00 4.54
C ASN A 84 -25.19 -1.86 4.66
N LEU A 85 -24.69 -2.01 5.89
CA LEU A 85 -23.41 -2.61 6.24
C LEU A 85 -23.36 -4.14 6.09
N PHE A 86 -24.39 -4.78 5.55
CA PHE A 86 -24.40 -6.23 5.37
C PHE A 86 -25.14 -6.62 4.08
N PRO A 87 -24.55 -7.47 3.22
CA PRO A 87 -25.34 -8.15 2.21
C PRO A 87 -26.34 -9.05 2.94
N THR A 88 -27.63 -8.80 2.80
CA THR A 88 -28.66 -9.80 3.06
C THR A 88 -28.41 -10.97 2.12
N ARG A 89 -27.70 -11.98 2.62
CA ARG A 89 -27.64 -13.29 1.99
C ARG A 89 -29.04 -13.92 2.14
N THR A 90 -29.68 -14.17 1.00
CA THR A 90 -30.77 -15.14 0.84
C THR A 90 -30.34 -16.52 1.31
#